data_AF-A0A4U5ULX1-F1
#
_entry.id   AF-A0A4U5ULX1-F1
#
_cell.length_a   1.000
_cell.length_b   1.000
_cell.length_c   1.000
_cell.angle_alpha   90.00
_cell.angle_beta   90.00
_cell.angle_gamma   90.00
#
_symmetry.space_group_name_H-M   'P 1'
#
loop_
_entity.id
_entity.type
_entity.pdbx_description
1 polymer ?
#
loop_
_entity_poly.entity_id
_entity_poly.type
_entity_poly.pdbx_seq_one_letter_code
_entity_poly.pdbx_strand_id
1 'polypeptide(L)'
;MLPLSIKDDEYKPAKFNLLLKMSGWFRSILADKTSRNLFFFLCLNLSFAFVELTYGIWSNSLGLISDSFHMFFDCTALLAGLAASVISRWRSNDSFSYGYVRAEVLAGFVNGLFLIFTAFFIFSEGVEEEFYGKELLLADRDMVEQGADDILKDADVTDVAFLVVGDPFGATTHSDLVLRAVNGIPYRVIHNASVLNAVGCCGLQLYNFGETVSLVFWTDSWRPESFYDKICKNRNAGLHTLCLLDIKVKEQSVENMMRGKKIYEPPRFMTVAQAADQLIQIIERRRGEGAELGVTEDTVCVGVARLGAEDQMIRTATLRQLVSCDLGGPLHSLVVTGRLHPLEVDMLRVNEEPNALTHLHMVDSSTYCS
;
A
#
# COMPACT_ATOMS: atom_id res chain seq x y z
N MET A 1 16.36 -30.59 61.02
CA MET A 1 15.98 -29.26 61.53
C MET A 1 17.23 -28.48 61.83
N LEU A 2 17.51 -27.45 61.03
CA LEU A 2 18.33 -26.24 61.25
C LEU A 2 18.52 -25.58 59.87
N PRO A 3 18.60 -24.24 59.79
CA PRO A 3 17.51 -23.47 59.20
C PRO A 3 17.92 -22.57 58.03
N LEU A 4 16.87 -22.11 57.33
CA LEU A 4 16.81 -20.94 56.45
C LEU A 4 17.54 -19.73 57.05
N SER A 5 18.55 -19.23 56.34
CA SER A 5 18.92 -17.80 56.23
C SER A 5 20.17 -17.68 55.37
N ILE A 6 19.98 -17.60 54.04
CA ILE A 6 20.93 -16.86 53.22
C ILE A 6 20.24 -15.52 53.00
N LYS A 7 20.77 -14.50 53.68
CA LYS A 7 20.36 -13.11 53.55
C LYS A 7 20.43 -12.67 52.09
N ASP A 8 19.33 -12.14 51.59
CA ASP A 8 19.18 -11.43 50.32
C ASP A 8 19.86 -10.05 50.35
N ASP A 9 21.18 -10.01 50.55
CA ASP A 9 21.94 -8.76 50.46
C ASP A 9 23.35 -9.02 49.90
N GLU A 10 23.41 -9.43 48.63
CA GLU A 10 24.45 -9.03 47.65
C GLU A 10 24.18 -9.66 46.26
N TYR A 11 22.97 -9.49 45.70
CA TYR A 11 22.79 -9.67 44.26
C TYR A 11 23.13 -8.37 43.53
N LYS A 12 24.42 -8.20 43.20
CA LYS A 12 24.83 -7.21 42.20
C LYS A 12 24.42 -7.77 40.83
N PRO A 13 23.61 -7.08 40.02
CA PRO A 13 23.29 -7.57 38.69
C PRO A 13 24.61 -7.63 37.92
N ALA A 14 25.01 -8.84 37.52
CA ALA A 14 26.17 -8.99 36.65
C ALA A 14 25.95 -8.09 35.44
N LYS A 15 26.91 -7.20 35.15
CA LYS A 15 26.98 -6.44 33.91
C LYS A 15 26.55 -7.37 32.78
N PHE A 16 25.53 -6.96 32.02
CA PHE A 16 24.90 -7.70 30.93
C PHE A 16 25.96 -8.15 29.90
N ASN A 17 26.64 -9.27 30.16
CA ASN A 17 27.67 -9.80 29.28
C ASN A 17 26.97 -10.64 28.20
N LEU A 18 26.48 -9.96 27.17
CA LEU A 18 25.87 -10.54 25.97
C LEU A 18 26.74 -11.69 25.42
N LEU A 19 28.06 -11.51 25.41
CA LEU A 19 29.04 -12.50 24.94
C LEU A 19 29.03 -13.82 25.73
N LEU A 20 28.78 -13.78 27.05
CA LEU A 20 28.67 -14.97 27.89
C LEU A 20 27.34 -15.71 27.66
N LYS A 21 26.25 -14.98 27.39
CA LYS A 21 24.99 -15.60 26.98
C LYS A 21 25.08 -16.21 25.59
N MET A 22 25.73 -15.52 24.64
CA MET A 22 25.95 -16.01 23.29
C MET A 22 26.80 -17.29 23.28
N SER A 23 27.88 -17.35 24.06
CA SER A 23 28.68 -18.57 24.17
C SER A 23 27.91 -19.73 24.82
N GLY A 24 27.04 -19.43 25.79
CA GLY A 24 26.10 -20.39 26.38
C GLY A 24 25.08 -20.93 25.37
N TRP A 25 24.48 -20.06 24.57
CA TRP A 25 23.56 -20.44 23.50
C TRP A 25 24.26 -21.26 22.42
N PHE A 26 25.45 -20.86 22.00
CA PHE A 26 26.24 -21.58 21.01
C PHE A 26 26.60 -23.00 21.48
N ARG A 27 26.97 -23.14 22.76
CA ARG A 27 27.24 -24.44 23.37
C ARG A 27 25.97 -25.29 23.46
N SER A 28 24.82 -24.69 23.75
CA SER A 28 23.51 -25.35 23.74
C SER A 28 23.13 -25.84 22.34
N ILE A 29 23.37 -25.02 21.31
CA ILE A 29 23.09 -25.36 19.91
C ILE A 29 23.93 -26.57 19.46
N LEU A 30 25.22 -26.59 19.79
CA LEU A 30 26.12 -27.68 19.39
C LEU A 30 25.92 -28.99 20.16
N ALA A 31 25.43 -28.89 21.40
CA ALA A 31 25.18 -30.05 22.25
C ALA A 31 24.02 -30.91 21.74
N ASP A 32 23.02 -30.28 21.12
CA ASP A 32 21.82 -30.97 20.63
C ASP A 32 21.92 -31.35 19.16
N LYS A 33 21.44 -32.55 18.80
CA LYS A 33 21.48 -33.03 17.42
C LYS A 33 20.60 -32.20 16.48
N THR A 34 19.39 -31.82 16.91
CA THR A 34 18.43 -31.07 16.09
C THR A 34 18.90 -29.64 15.88
N SER A 35 19.25 -28.94 16.96
CA SER A 35 19.75 -27.56 16.88
C SER A 35 21.08 -27.48 16.10
N ARG A 36 21.97 -28.47 16.26
CA ARG A 36 23.23 -28.54 15.50
C ARG A 36 23.00 -28.74 14.01
N ASN A 37 22.05 -29.61 13.64
CA ASN A 37 21.70 -29.82 12.23
C ASN A 37 21.12 -28.55 11.59
N LEU A 38 20.19 -27.87 12.28
CA LEU A 38 19.64 -26.59 11.85
C LEU A 38 20.74 -25.52 11.68
N PHE A 39 21.68 -25.45 12.62
CA PHE A 39 22.80 -24.52 12.56
C PHE A 39 23.71 -24.80 11.36
N PHE A 40 24.09 -26.06 11.10
CA PHE A 40 24.90 -26.39 9.94
C PHE A 40 24.17 -26.13 8.62
N PHE A 41 22.88 -26.42 8.55
CA PHE A 41 22.06 -26.14 7.36
C PHE A 41 21.96 -24.63 7.10
N LEU A 42 21.78 -23.83 8.15
CA LEU A 42 21.84 -22.36 8.08
C LEU A 42 23.20 -21.87 7.55
N CYS A 43 24.31 -22.36 8.11
CA CYS A 43 25.65 -21.95 7.65
C CYS A 43 25.90 -22.33 6.19
N LEU A 44 25.46 -23.51 5.76
CA LEU A 44 25.62 -23.97 4.39
C LEU A 44 24.78 -23.12 3.42
N ASN A 45 23.49 -22.92 3.73
CA ASN A 45 22.60 -22.12 2.89
C ASN A 45 23.09 -20.67 2.77
N LEU A 46 23.48 -20.06 3.90
CA LEU A 46 24.04 -18.70 3.90
C LEU A 46 25.34 -18.61 3.08
N SER A 47 26.21 -19.63 3.15
CA SER A 47 27.44 -19.66 2.36
C SER A 47 27.13 -19.73 0.86
N PHE A 48 26.14 -20.55 0.48
CA PHE A 48 25.73 -20.68 -0.92
C PHE A 48 25.10 -19.37 -1.43
N ALA A 49 24.28 -18.69 -0.63
CA ALA A 49 23.71 -17.39 -0.96
C ALA A 49 24.76 -16.32 -1.25
N PHE A 50 25.88 -16.32 -0.51
CA PHE A 50 27.00 -15.43 -0.82
C PHE A 50 27.72 -15.80 -2.11
N VAL A 51 27.88 -17.09 -2.40
CA VAL A 51 28.50 -17.56 -3.65
C VAL A 51 27.65 -17.15 -4.85
N GLU A 52 26.34 -17.39 -4.80
CA GLU A 52 25.43 -16.97 -5.86
C GLU A 52 25.38 -15.45 -6.01
N LEU A 53 25.33 -14.70 -4.91
CA LEU A 53 25.26 -13.24 -4.99
C LEU A 53 26.51 -12.67 -5.65
N THR A 54 27.68 -13.16 -5.25
CA THR A 54 28.96 -12.72 -5.83
C THR A 54 29.09 -13.13 -7.29
N TYR A 55 28.65 -14.34 -7.65
CA TYR A 55 28.65 -14.80 -9.03
C TYR A 55 27.63 -14.06 -9.90
N GLY A 56 26.44 -13.75 -9.37
CA GLY A 56 25.38 -13.01 -10.05
C GLY A 56 25.79 -11.59 -10.36
N ILE A 57 26.40 -10.89 -9.39
CA ILE A 57 26.98 -9.56 -9.61
C ILE A 57 28.10 -9.61 -10.64
N TRP A 58 28.98 -10.62 -10.58
CA TRP A 58 30.10 -10.74 -11.52
C TRP A 58 29.65 -11.06 -12.95
N SER A 59 28.65 -11.93 -13.09
CA SER A 59 28.06 -12.33 -14.39
C SER A 59 26.99 -11.37 -14.90
N ASN A 60 26.63 -10.34 -14.12
CA ASN A 60 25.57 -9.39 -14.41
C ASN A 60 24.20 -10.07 -14.65
N SER A 61 23.94 -11.19 -13.95
CA SER A 61 22.70 -11.97 -14.07
C SER A 61 21.72 -11.59 -12.97
N LEU A 62 20.64 -10.90 -13.34
CA LEU A 62 19.58 -10.50 -12.42
C LEU A 62 18.86 -11.70 -11.80
N GLY A 63 18.63 -12.78 -12.58
CA GLY A 63 18.01 -14.00 -12.06
C GLY A 63 18.82 -14.65 -10.94
N LEU A 64 20.15 -14.66 -11.07
CA LEU A 64 21.04 -15.25 -10.06
C LEU A 64 21.16 -14.37 -8.81
N ILE A 65 21.09 -13.05 -8.99
CA ILE A 65 20.99 -12.08 -7.88
C ILE A 65 19.66 -12.26 -7.13
N SER A 66 18.56 -12.42 -7.86
CA SER A 66 17.22 -12.65 -7.29
C SER A 66 17.18 -13.94 -6.45
N ASP A 67 17.68 -15.05 -6.99
CA ASP A 67 17.75 -16.34 -6.29
C ASP A 67 18.55 -16.25 -4.99
N SER A 68 19.68 -15.52 -5.03
CA SER A 68 20.50 -15.26 -3.84
C SER A 68 19.72 -14.55 -2.73
N PHE A 69 18.94 -13.52 -3.07
CA PHE A 69 18.11 -12.80 -2.10
C PHE A 69 16.98 -13.67 -1.55
N HIS A 70 16.39 -14.54 -2.38
CA HIS A 70 15.43 -15.53 -1.91
C HIS A 70 16.05 -16.50 -0.89
N MET A 71 17.24 -17.02 -1.15
CA MET A 71 17.94 -17.90 -0.19
C MET A 71 18.32 -17.20 1.13
N PHE A 72 18.53 -15.88 1.12
CA PHE A 72 18.67 -15.09 2.36
C PHE A 72 17.38 -15.08 3.19
N PHE A 73 16.21 -15.01 2.56
CA PHE A 73 14.94 -15.14 3.28
C PHE A 73 14.76 -16.53 3.89
N ASP A 74 15.17 -17.59 3.18
CA ASP A 74 15.20 -18.95 3.73
C ASP A 74 16.12 -19.07 4.95
N CYS A 75 17.25 -18.36 4.96
CA CYS A 75 18.12 -18.29 6.14
C CYS A 75 17.42 -17.63 7.34
N THR A 76 16.52 -16.68 7.11
CA THR A 76 15.74 -16.03 8.18
C THR A 76 14.76 -17.01 8.82
N ALA A 77 14.12 -17.86 8.01
CA ALA A 77 13.28 -18.95 8.46
C ALA A 77 14.07 -20.00 9.26
N LEU A 78 15.24 -20.41 8.79
CA LEU A 78 16.12 -21.34 9.49
C LEU A 78 16.62 -20.76 10.81
N LEU A 79 16.92 -19.46 10.84
CA LEU A 79 17.31 -18.75 12.06
C LEU A 79 16.16 -18.72 13.08
N ALA A 80 14.93 -18.45 12.63
CA ALA A 80 13.74 -18.51 13.48
C ALA A 80 13.51 -19.93 14.02
N GLY A 81 13.68 -20.96 13.20
CA GLY A 81 13.63 -22.37 13.62
C GLY A 81 14.72 -22.72 14.63
N LEU A 82 15.96 -22.26 14.42
CA LEU A 82 17.06 -22.44 15.36
C LEU A 82 16.79 -21.74 16.69
N ALA A 83 16.30 -20.50 16.66
CA ALA A 83 15.91 -19.75 17.85
C ALA A 83 14.78 -20.45 18.61
N ALA A 84 13.75 -20.93 17.91
CA ALA A 84 12.67 -21.70 18.50
C ALA A 84 13.16 -23.00 19.15
N SER A 85 14.17 -23.65 18.58
CA SER A 85 14.79 -24.85 19.15
C SER A 85 15.59 -24.59 20.42
N VAL A 86 16.14 -23.39 20.58
CA VAL A 86 16.77 -22.96 21.84
C VAL A 86 15.72 -22.54 22.86
N ILE A 87 14.68 -21.82 22.43
CA ILE A 87 13.59 -21.34 23.29
C ILE A 87 12.77 -22.50 23.84
N SER A 88 12.54 -23.57 23.06
CA SER A 88 11.77 -24.74 23.49
C SER A 88 12.33 -25.43 24.75
N ARG A 89 13.61 -25.16 25.07
CA ARG A 89 14.33 -25.70 26.22
C ARG A 89 14.33 -24.80 27.44
N TRP A 90 13.75 -23.60 27.36
CA TRP A 90 13.65 -22.70 28.50
C TRP A 90 12.70 -23.27 29.56
N ARG A 91 13.09 -23.11 30.83
CA ARG A 91 12.29 -23.56 31.97
C ARG A 91 10.95 -22.80 32.03
N SER A 92 9.91 -23.43 32.57
CA SER A 92 8.63 -22.79 32.81
C SER A 92 8.77 -21.56 33.70
N ASN A 93 7.95 -20.54 33.43
CA ASN A 93 7.84 -19.31 34.21
C ASN A 93 6.37 -19.05 34.55
N ASP A 94 6.10 -18.05 35.40
CA ASP A 94 4.73 -17.78 35.91
C ASP A 94 3.72 -17.48 34.79
N SER A 95 4.18 -17.02 33.63
CA SER A 95 3.34 -16.76 32.45
C SER A 95 3.11 -18.00 31.57
N PHE A 96 4.01 -18.98 31.57
CA PHE A 96 3.94 -20.20 30.75
C PHE A 96 4.17 -21.45 31.62
N SER A 97 3.09 -21.92 32.25
CA SER A 97 3.11 -23.04 33.21
C SER A 97 3.57 -24.37 32.59
N TYR A 98 3.35 -24.57 31.29
CA TYR A 98 3.79 -25.77 30.54
C TYR A 98 5.16 -25.63 29.84
N GLY A 99 5.84 -24.48 30.01
CA GLY A 99 7.10 -24.18 29.30
C GLY A 99 6.92 -23.89 27.81
N TYR A 100 8.02 -23.84 27.07
CA TYR A 100 8.06 -23.37 25.68
C TYR A 100 8.12 -24.48 24.62
N VAL A 101 7.76 -25.72 24.99
CA VAL A 101 7.94 -26.93 24.17
C VAL A 101 7.28 -26.80 22.77
N ARG A 102 6.19 -26.05 22.64
CA ARG A 102 5.46 -25.86 21.37
C ARG A 102 6.07 -24.79 20.45
N ALA A 103 7.12 -24.10 20.87
CA ALA A 103 7.76 -23.03 20.09
C ALA A 103 8.31 -23.56 18.74
N GLU A 104 8.88 -24.78 18.72
CA GLU A 104 9.36 -25.40 17.47
C GLU A 104 8.22 -25.67 16.48
N VAL A 105 7.07 -26.16 16.96
CA VAL A 105 5.90 -26.43 16.11
C VAL A 105 5.34 -25.13 15.53
N LEU A 106 5.25 -24.07 16.35
CA LEU A 106 4.78 -22.77 15.90
C LEU A 106 5.74 -22.14 14.87
N ALA A 107 7.05 -22.23 15.10
CA ALA A 107 8.06 -21.74 14.16
C ALA A 107 8.01 -22.51 12.84
N GLY A 108 7.86 -23.84 12.88
CA GLY A 108 7.67 -24.66 11.68
C GLY A 108 6.39 -24.32 10.92
N PHE A 109 5.29 -24.05 11.63
CA PHE A 109 4.02 -23.65 11.02
C PHE A 109 4.11 -22.27 10.34
N VAL A 110 4.67 -21.27 11.03
CA VAL A 110 4.87 -19.92 10.47
C VAL A 110 5.80 -19.98 9.26
N ASN A 111 6.87 -20.77 9.33
CA ASN A 111 7.76 -20.98 8.20
C ASN A 111 7.03 -21.65 7.02
N GLY A 112 6.21 -22.66 7.27
CA GLY A 112 5.41 -23.31 6.23
C GLY A 112 4.46 -22.34 5.51
N LEU A 113 3.79 -21.46 6.26
CA LEU A 113 2.96 -20.40 5.68
C LEU A 113 3.79 -19.42 4.84
N PHE A 114 4.98 -19.05 5.33
CA PHE A 114 5.88 -18.16 4.62
C PHE A 114 6.36 -18.78 3.29
N LEU A 115 6.75 -20.06 3.28
CA LEU A 115 7.16 -20.76 2.07
C LEU A 115 6.03 -20.86 1.03
N ILE A 116 4.79 -21.13 1.47
CA ILE A 116 3.62 -21.15 0.57
C ILE A 116 3.38 -19.76 -0.03
N PHE A 117 3.47 -18.71 0.77
CA PHE A 117 3.32 -17.34 0.31
C PHE A 117 4.39 -16.97 -0.72
N THR A 118 5.67 -17.24 -0.43
CA THR A 118 6.78 -16.96 -1.35
C THR A 118 6.67 -17.78 -2.63
N ALA A 119 6.33 -19.07 -2.55
CA ALA A 119 6.15 -19.91 -3.73
C ALA A 119 5.01 -19.42 -4.63
N PHE A 120 3.89 -18.98 -4.04
CA PHE A 120 2.78 -18.39 -4.79
C PHE A 120 3.20 -17.09 -5.50
N PHE A 121 3.97 -16.23 -4.82
CA PHE A 121 4.47 -14.98 -5.39
C PHE A 121 5.38 -15.24 -6.60
N ILE A 122 6.40 -16.08 -6.45
CA ILE A 122 7.33 -16.44 -7.54
C ILE A 122 6.58 -17.11 -8.69
N PHE A 123 5.63 -18.00 -8.39
CA PHE A 123 4.82 -18.63 -9.43
C PHE A 123 3.98 -17.62 -10.21
N SER A 124 3.36 -16.67 -9.53
CA SER A 124 2.57 -15.61 -10.19
C SER A 124 3.43 -14.78 -11.14
N GLU A 125 4.63 -14.39 -10.69
CA GLU A 125 5.59 -13.64 -11.50
C GLU A 125 6.01 -14.43 -12.74
N GLY A 126 6.38 -15.70 -12.58
CA GLY A 126 6.75 -16.56 -13.71
C GLY A 126 5.62 -16.83 -14.70
N VAL A 127 4.36 -16.89 -14.24
CA VAL A 127 3.18 -17.00 -15.13
C VAL A 127 2.98 -15.73 -15.95
N GLU A 128 3.18 -14.55 -15.36
CA GLU A 128 3.10 -13.28 -16.09
C GLU A 128 4.22 -13.17 -17.14
N GLU A 129 5.46 -13.49 -16.77
CA GLU A 129 6.59 -13.49 -17.71
C GLU A 129 6.41 -14.47 -18.88
N GLU A 130 5.89 -15.67 -18.61
CA GLU A 130 5.56 -16.65 -19.65
C GLU A 130 4.43 -16.14 -20.56
N PHE A 131 3.41 -15.50 -19.98
CA PHE A 131 2.29 -14.93 -20.75
C PHE A 131 2.76 -13.82 -21.72
N TYR A 132 3.68 -12.96 -21.28
CA TYR A 132 4.26 -11.91 -22.12
C TYR A 132 5.44 -12.39 -22.97
N GLY A 133 6.01 -13.56 -22.67
CA GLY A 133 7.21 -14.10 -23.30
C GLY A 133 8.46 -13.24 -23.08
N LYS A 134 8.47 -12.44 -22.00
CA LYS A 134 9.50 -11.44 -21.67
C LYS A 134 9.63 -11.29 -20.15
N GLU A 135 10.86 -11.01 -19.71
CA GLU A 135 11.17 -10.65 -18.32
C GLU A 135 10.46 -9.34 -17.94
N LEU A 136 9.85 -9.30 -16.75
CA LEU A 136 9.15 -8.14 -16.23
C LEU A 136 9.97 -7.46 -15.14
N LEU A 137 10.42 -6.23 -15.40
CA LEU A 137 11.15 -5.43 -14.42
C LEU A 137 10.17 -4.52 -13.67
N LEU A 138 9.99 -4.77 -12.38
CA LEU A 138 9.14 -3.93 -11.53
C LEU A 138 9.78 -2.55 -11.30
N ALA A 139 9.25 -1.53 -11.98
CA ALA A 139 9.67 -0.15 -11.79
C ALA A 139 8.92 0.50 -10.61
N ASP A 140 9.63 0.74 -9.50
CA ASP A 140 9.06 1.45 -8.36
C ASP A 140 9.18 2.97 -8.47
N ARG A 141 8.59 3.68 -7.51
CA ARG A 141 8.49 5.14 -7.55
C ARG A 141 9.87 5.81 -7.61
N ASP A 142 10.86 5.29 -6.88
CA ASP A 142 12.20 5.85 -6.87
C ASP A 142 12.87 5.65 -8.24
N MET A 143 12.70 4.47 -8.84
CA MET A 143 13.17 4.23 -10.22
C MET A 143 12.48 5.15 -11.22
N VAL A 144 11.17 5.37 -11.13
CA VAL A 144 10.44 6.19 -12.11
C VAL A 144 10.72 7.69 -11.96
N GLU A 145 10.84 8.20 -10.73
CA GLU A 145 11.01 9.64 -10.49
C GLU A 145 12.50 10.06 -10.50
N GLN A 146 13.39 9.25 -9.94
CA GLN A 146 14.82 9.58 -9.79
C GLN A 146 15.70 8.76 -10.72
N GLY A 147 15.40 7.47 -10.91
CA GLY A 147 16.17 6.52 -11.71
C GLY A 147 15.70 6.34 -13.15
N ALA A 148 14.94 7.30 -13.71
CA ALA A 148 14.31 7.14 -15.03
C ALA A 148 15.33 6.85 -16.15
N ASP A 149 16.58 7.26 -15.96
CA ASP A 149 17.68 7.01 -16.88
C ASP A 149 17.97 5.50 -17.04
N ASP A 150 17.68 4.69 -16.01
CA ASP A 150 17.81 3.23 -16.10
C ASP A 150 16.70 2.62 -16.99
N ILE A 151 15.50 3.20 -16.98
CA ILE A 151 14.39 2.77 -17.85
C ILE A 151 14.68 3.16 -19.31
N LEU A 152 15.27 4.34 -19.51
CA LEU A 152 15.58 4.87 -20.84
C LEU A 152 16.92 4.35 -21.39
N LYS A 153 17.69 3.63 -20.58
CA LYS A 153 18.98 3.09 -20.96
C LYS A 153 18.82 2.12 -22.14
N ASP A 154 19.63 2.32 -23.18
CA ASP A 154 19.64 1.51 -24.40
C ASP A 154 18.29 1.53 -25.17
N ALA A 155 17.34 2.40 -24.80
CA ALA A 155 16.05 2.53 -25.47
C ALA A 155 16.16 3.20 -26.87
N ASP A 156 17.33 3.76 -27.20
CA ASP A 156 17.68 4.24 -28.54
C ASP A 156 18.02 3.11 -29.52
N VAL A 157 18.44 1.95 -28.99
CA VAL A 157 18.87 0.78 -29.77
C VAL A 157 18.01 -0.47 -29.55
N THR A 158 17.22 -0.51 -28.47
CA THR A 158 16.34 -1.63 -28.12
C THR A 158 14.92 -1.17 -27.81
N ASP A 159 13.93 -2.01 -28.13
CA ASP A 159 12.54 -1.73 -27.81
C ASP A 159 12.28 -1.95 -26.30
N VAL A 160 11.98 -0.86 -25.59
CA VAL A 160 11.63 -0.87 -24.17
C VAL A 160 10.15 -0.52 -24.00
N ALA A 161 9.43 -1.28 -23.18
CA ALA A 161 8.03 -1.03 -22.84
C ALA A 161 7.88 -0.67 -21.36
N PHE A 162 7.29 0.50 -21.08
CA PHE A 162 6.94 0.92 -19.72
C PHE A 162 5.43 0.79 -19.51
N LEU A 163 5.03 -0.19 -18.70
CA LEU A 163 3.62 -0.50 -18.44
C LEU A 163 3.14 0.25 -17.20
N VAL A 164 1.96 0.87 -17.32
CA VAL A 164 1.34 1.67 -16.26
C VAL A 164 -0.13 1.28 -16.12
N VAL A 165 -0.64 1.40 -14.89
CA VAL A 165 -2.07 1.16 -14.63
C VAL A 165 -2.90 2.30 -15.20
N GLY A 166 -3.91 1.96 -15.99
CA GLY A 166 -4.80 2.92 -16.64
C GLY A 166 -4.15 3.57 -17.86
N ASP A 167 -4.34 4.88 -18.03
CA ASP A 167 -3.77 5.64 -19.14
C ASP A 167 -2.48 6.35 -18.72
N PRO A 168 -1.42 6.34 -19.56
CA PRO A 168 -0.15 7.00 -19.25
C PRO A 168 -0.23 8.47 -18.89
N PHE A 169 -1.28 9.20 -19.28
CA PHE A 169 -1.44 10.63 -19.00
C PHE A 169 -2.71 10.96 -18.21
N GLY A 170 -3.48 9.96 -17.80
CA GLY A 170 -4.79 10.15 -17.16
C GLY A 170 -4.73 10.85 -15.80
N ALA A 171 -3.68 10.65 -15.00
CA ALA A 171 -3.51 11.29 -13.69
C ALA A 171 -2.10 11.03 -13.13
N THR A 172 -1.09 11.03 -13.99
CA THR A 172 0.27 10.60 -13.64
C THR A 172 1.30 11.69 -13.96
N THR A 173 2.53 11.49 -13.49
CA THR A 173 3.68 12.34 -13.80
C THR A 173 4.51 11.83 -14.98
N HIS A 174 4.03 10.80 -15.70
CA HIS A 174 4.82 10.14 -16.75
C HIS A 174 5.10 10.98 -18.00
N SER A 175 4.52 12.19 -18.08
CA SER A 175 4.98 13.20 -19.05
C SER A 175 6.47 13.53 -18.90
N ASP A 176 7.04 13.42 -17.68
CA ASP A 176 8.48 13.61 -17.45
C ASP A 176 9.33 12.58 -18.23
N LEU A 177 8.92 11.30 -18.24
CA LEU A 177 9.62 10.25 -18.99
C LEU A 177 9.65 10.56 -20.49
N VAL A 178 8.53 11.05 -21.03
CA VAL A 178 8.45 11.46 -22.44
C VAL A 178 9.40 12.62 -22.71
N LEU A 179 9.43 13.64 -21.85
CA LEU A 179 10.33 14.78 -22.02
C LEU A 179 11.81 14.38 -21.99
N ARG A 180 12.18 13.40 -21.16
CA ARG A 180 13.53 12.83 -21.15
C ARG A 180 13.83 12.06 -22.44
N ALA A 181 12.89 11.26 -22.92
CA ALA A 181 13.05 10.45 -24.13
C ALA A 181 13.19 11.28 -25.41
N VAL A 182 12.50 12.43 -25.51
CA VAL A 182 12.53 13.33 -26.69
C VAL A 182 13.96 13.73 -27.10
N ASN A 183 14.93 13.68 -26.18
CA ASN A 183 16.34 13.96 -26.45
C ASN A 183 17.10 12.78 -27.11
N GLY A 184 16.52 12.17 -28.15
CA GLY A 184 17.22 11.19 -28.99
C GLY A 184 16.67 9.76 -28.94
N ILE A 185 15.60 9.50 -28.17
CA ILE A 185 14.94 8.20 -28.09
C ILE A 185 13.58 8.29 -28.79
N PRO A 186 13.33 7.52 -29.87
CA PRO A 186 12.00 7.39 -30.44
C PRO A 186 11.04 6.78 -29.41
N TYR A 187 9.87 7.39 -29.23
CA TYR A 187 8.87 6.88 -28.30
C TYR A 187 7.49 6.79 -28.97
N ARG A 188 6.66 5.90 -28.44
CA ARG A 188 5.26 5.75 -28.81
C ARG A 188 4.41 5.60 -27.56
N VAL A 189 3.31 6.33 -27.49
CA VAL A 189 2.32 6.20 -26.42
C VAL A 189 1.20 5.28 -26.90
N ILE A 190 0.85 4.30 -26.07
CA ILE A 190 -0.32 3.45 -26.26
C ILE A 190 -1.33 3.80 -25.16
N HIS A 191 -2.46 4.36 -25.56
CA HIS A 191 -3.53 4.78 -24.64
C HIS A 191 -4.35 3.59 -24.14
N ASN A 192 -5.00 3.80 -22.99
CA ASN A 192 -5.91 2.82 -22.40
C ASN A 192 -7.09 3.52 -21.68
N ALA A 193 -7.97 2.75 -21.05
CA ALA A 193 -9.01 3.27 -20.18
C ALA A 193 -8.40 4.02 -18.97
N SER A 194 -9.08 5.08 -18.53
CA SER A 194 -8.66 5.92 -17.41
C SER A 194 -9.81 6.13 -16.43
N VAL A 195 -9.54 6.33 -15.15
CA VAL A 195 -10.58 6.75 -14.21
C VAL A 195 -11.29 8.04 -14.67
N LEU A 196 -10.58 8.92 -15.37
CA LEU A 196 -11.14 10.17 -15.89
C LEU A 196 -12.27 9.97 -16.90
N ASN A 197 -12.26 8.88 -17.67
CA ASN A 197 -13.31 8.58 -18.65
C ASN A 197 -14.29 7.51 -18.12
N ALA A 198 -13.78 6.49 -17.45
CA ALA A 198 -14.59 5.40 -16.92
C ALA A 198 -15.59 5.88 -15.87
N VAL A 199 -15.33 6.98 -15.16
CA VAL A 199 -16.24 7.50 -14.13
C VAL A 199 -17.63 7.84 -14.68
N GLY A 200 -17.77 8.05 -15.99
CA GLY A 200 -19.07 8.27 -16.63
C GLY A 200 -20.08 7.14 -16.41
N CYS A 201 -19.64 5.92 -16.04
CA CYS A 201 -20.56 4.85 -15.68
C CYS A 201 -21.32 5.11 -14.37
N CYS A 202 -20.92 6.11 -13.57
CA CYS A 202 -21.68 6.58 -12.42
C CYS A 202 -22.96 7.35 -12.82
N GLY A 203 -23.13 7.63 -14.11
CA GLY A 203 -24.32 8.26 -14.65
C GLY A 203 -24.24 9.76 -14.88
N LEU A 204 -23.13 10.37 -14.47
CA LEU A 204 -22.86 11.79 -14.67
C LEU A 204 -22.21 12.01 -16.04
N GLN A 205 -22.58 13.10 -16.69
CA GLN A 205 -22.10 13.45 -18.02
C GLN A 205 -20.66 13.95 -17.94
N LEU A 206 -19.75 13.27 -18.66
CA LEU A 206 -18.32 13.59 -18.63
C LEU A 206 -17.99 15.04 -18.99
N TYR A 207 -18.76 15.66 -19.88
CA TYR A 207 -18.54 17.06 -20.26
C TYR A 207 -18.94 18.08 -19.18
N ASN A 208 -19.66 17.65 -18.13
CA ASN A 208 -20.01 18.48 -16.97
C ASN A 208 -19.00 18.33 -15.83
N PHE A 209 -17.88 17.61 -16.00
CA PHE A 209 -16.81 17.56 -15.01
C PHE A 209 -15.87 18.76 -15.15
N GLY A 210 -15.56 19.39 -14.02
CA GLY A 210 -14.60 20.49 -13.92
C GLY A 210 -13.19 20.01 -13.60
N GLU A 211 -12.42 20.88 -12.92
CA GLU A 211 -11.05 20.57 -12.52
C GLU A 211 -11.02 19.36 -11.58
N THR A 212 -10.32 18.28 -11.96
CA THR A 212 -10.07 17.11 -11.08
C THR A 212 -9.18 17.51 -9.91
N VAL A 213 -9.45 16.95 -8.73
CA VAL A 213 -8.68 17.20 -7.51
C VAL A 213 -8.15 15.91 -6.90
N SER A 214 -7.08 16.02 -6.11
CA SER A 214 -6.54 14.90 -5.33
C SER A 214 -6.69 15.19 -3.83
N LEU A 215 -7.36 14.28 -3.12
CA LEU A 215 -7.46 14.32 -1.66
C LEU A 215 -6.30 13.51 -1.10
N VAL A 216 -5.59 14.11 -0.15
CA VAL A 216 -4.38 13.53 0.45
C VAL A 216 -4.62 13.16 1.91
N PHE A 217 -3.94 12.14 2.41
CA PHE A 217 -4.03 11.81 3.82
C PHE A 217 -3.56 12.98 4.68
N TRP A 218 -4.38 13.33 5.67
CA TRP A 218 -3.97 14.22 6.73
C TRP A 218 -2.99 13.54 7.67
N THR A 219 -2.03 14.31 8.16
CA THR A 219 -1.17 13.95 9.28
C THR A 219 -1.48 14.87 10.46
N ASP A 220 -0.86 14.60 11.60
CA ASP A 220 -1.04 15.43 12.81
C ASP A 220 -0.57 16.87 12.60
N SER A 221 0.46 17.07 11.78
CA SER A 221 1.08 18.38 11.54
C SER A 221 0.69 19.01 10.20
N TRP A 222 0.09 18.26 9.26
CA TRP A 222 -0.19 18.73 7.92
C TRP A 222 -1.59 18.29 7.45
N ARG A 223 -2.49 19.27 7.32
CA ARG A 223 -3.89 19.11 6.91
C ARG A 223 -4.22 20.07 5.76
N PRO A 224 -3.79 19.76 4.53
CA PRO A 224 -4.08 20.62 3.38
C PRO A 224 -5.56 20.54 3.00
N GLU A 225 -6.08 21.64 2.47
CA GLU A 225 -7.49 21.78 2.08
C GLU A 225 -7.68 22.50 0.75
N SER A 226 -6.60 22.74 0.00
CA SER A 226 -6.65 23.44 -1.28
C SER A 226 -7.57 22.77 -2.30
N PHE A 227 -7.79 21.45 -2.18
CA PHE A 227 -8.76 20.71 -2.99
C PHE A 227 -10.21 21.14 -2.71
N TYR A 228 -10.54 21.56 -1.47
CA TYR A 228 -11.89 21.99 -1.11
C TYR A 228 -12.29 23.26 -1.87
N ASP A 229 -11.40 24.23 -1.96
CA ASP A 229 -11.66 25.48 -2.70
C ASP A 229 -11.92 25.23 -4.19
N LYS A 230 -11.21 24.25 -4.77
CA LYS A 230 -11.43 23.82 -6.17
C LYS A 230 -12.77 23.12 -6.35
N ILE A 231 -13.17 22.25 -5.42
CA ILE A 231 -14.49 21.61 -5.42
C ILE A 231 -15.58 22.70 -5.38
N CYS A 232 -15.46 23.68 -4.48
CA CYS A 232 -16.42 24.78 -4.40
C CYS A 232 -16.45 25.60 -5.70
N LYS A 233 -15.29 25.88 -6.31
CA LYS A 233 -15.21 26.60 -7.59
C LYS A 233 -15.92 25.86 -8.72
N ASN A 234 -15.70 24.55 -8.86
CA ASN A 234 -16.40 23.73 -9.85
C ASN A 234 -17.90 23.75 -9.59
N ARG A 235 -18.33 23.55 -8.34
CA ARG A 235 -19.74 23.51 -7.96
C ARG A 235 -20.45 24.85 -8.22
N ASN A 236 -19.79 25.97 -7.95
CA ASN A 236 -20.30 27.31 -8.28
C ASN A 236 -20.47 27.51 -9.79
N ALA A 237 -19.63 26.87 -10.60
CA ALA A 237 -19.77 26.83 -12.06
C ALA A 237 -20.80 25.78 -12.55
N GLY A 238 -21.42 25.02 -11.65
CA GLY A 238 -22.35 23.95 -11.97
C GLY A 238 -21.69 22.62 -12.40
N LEU A 239 -20.38 22.49 -12.25
CA LEU A 239 -19.59 21.34 -12.69
C LEU A 239 -19.44 20.30 -11.58
N HIS A 240 -19.44 19.02 -11.94
CA HIS A 240 -19.04 17.91 -11.06
C HIS A 240 -17.54 17.95 -10.82
N THR A 241 -17.10 17.42 -9.68
CA THR A 241 -15.68 17.29 -9.37
C THR A 241 -15.32 15.84 -9.16
N LEU A 242 -14.42 15.30 -9.98
CA LEU A 242 -13.78 14.02 -9.72
C LEU A 242 -12.65 14.23 -8.69
N CYS A 243 -12.77 13.56 -7.56
CA CYS A 243 -11.82 13.53 -6.47
C CYS A 243 -11.06 12.20 -6.50
N LEU A 244 -9.81 12.26 -6.93
CA LEU A 244 -8.86 11.15 -6.82
C LEU A 244 -8.41 11.03 -5.36
N LEU A 245 -8.34 9.82 -4.83
CA LEU A 245 -8.04 9.57 -3.43
C LEU A 245 -6.62 9.06 -3.27
N ASP A 246 -5.96 9.49 -2.18
CA ASP A 246 -4.55 9.23 -1.95
C ASP A 246 -4.20 7.75 -1.91
N ILE A 247 -3.00 7.45 -2.41
CA ILE A 247 -2.40 6.13 -2.44
C ILE A 247 -1.00 6.22 -1.86
N LYS A 248 -0.78 5.48 -0.78
CA LYS A 248 0.47 5.49 -0.02
C LYS A 248 1.07 4.10 -0.08
N VAL A 249 2.04 3.91 -0.97
CA VAL A 249 2.72 2.63 -1.19
C VAL A 249 4.22 2.85 -1.00
N LYS A 250 4.89 1.91 -0.32
CA LYS A 250 6.33 1.99 -0.01
C LYS A 250 6.75 3.29 0.68
N GLU A 251 5.93 3.84 1.58
CA GLU A 251 6.35 4.99 2.40
C GLU A 251 7.15 4.55 3.62
N GLN A 252 8.17 5.32 3.99
CA GLN A 252 8.90 5.13 5.25
C GLN A 252 8.29 6.04 6.30
N SER A 253 8.16 5.53 7.53
CA SER A 253 7.81 6.37 8.66
C SER A 253 8.88 7.45 8.87
N VAL A 254 8.47 8.63 9.37
CA VAL A 254 9.40 9.73 9.64
C VAL A 254 10.54 9.28 10.56
N GLU A 255 10.24 8.43 11.55
CA GLU A 255 11.25 7.86 12.45
C GLU A 255 12.25 6.95 11.72
N ASN A 256 11.76 6.11 10.80
CA ASN A 256 12.61 5.21 10.01
C ASN A 256 13.49 6.00 9.03
N MET A 257 12.93 7.01 8.38
CA MET A 257 13.65 7.93 7.50
C MET A 257 14.75 8.68 8.26
N MET A 258 14.44 9.26 9.42
CA MET A 258 15.42 9.95 10.28
C MET A 258 16.54 9.04 10.77
N ARG A 259 16.27 7.74 10.91
CA ARG A 259 17.25 6.72 11.32
C ARG A 259 17.94 6.03 10.15
N GLY A 260 17.68 6.45 8.90
CA GLY A 260 18.23 5.84 7.69
C GLY A 260 17.81 4.38 7.49
N LYS A 261 16.72 3.93 8.12
CA LYS A 261 16.21 2.57 8.00
C LYS A 261 15.20 2.49 6.87
N LYS A 262 15.50 1.70 5.85
CA LYS A 262 14.58 1.39 4.74
C LYS A 262 13.49 0.40 5.17
N ILE A 263 12.65 0.80 6.11
CA ILE A 263 11.50 0.02 6.56
C ILE A 263 10.25 0.72 6.05
N TYR A 264 9.53 0.04 5.17
CA TYR A 264 8.33 0.54 4.53
C TYR A 264 7.08 0.14 5.30
N GLU A 265 6.14 1.07 5.39
CA GLU A 265 4.81 0.81 5.93
C GLU A 265 3.94 0.02 4.94
N PRO A 266 2.94 -0.73 5.43
CA PRO A 266 1.99 -1.41 4.55
C PRO A 266 1.26 -0.38 3.67
N PRO A 267 0.87 -0.76 2.45
CA PRO A 267 0.20 0.15 1.53
C PRO A 267 -1.15 0.59 2.11
N ARG A 268 -1.43 1.90 2.02
CA ARG A 268 -2.68 2.50 2.46
C ARG A 268 -3.36 3.18 1.27
N PHE A 269 -4.64 2.89 1.12
CA PHE A 269 -5.49 3.46 0.08
C PHE A 269 -6.61 4.23 0.76
N MET A 270 -6.77 5.50 0.42
CA MET A 270 -7.82 6.32 1.01
C MET A 270 -9.19 5.84 0.53
N THR A 271 -10.10 5.58 1.48
CA THR A 271 -11.47 5.19 1.15
C THR A 271 -12.36 6.40 0.93
N VAL A 272 -13.50 6.20 0.25
CA VAL A 272 -14.55 7.22 0.10
C VAL A 272 -15.05 7.69 1.47
N ALA A 273 -15.20 6.79 2.44
CA ALA A 273 -15.60 7.12 3.80
C ALA A 273 -14.61 8.09 4.48
N GLN A 274 -13.30 7.82 4.36
CA GLN A 274 -12.26 8.71 4.89
C GLN A 274 -12.24 10.06 4.19
N ALA A 275 -12.40 10.07 2.87
CA ALA A 275 -12.45 11.30 2.08
C ALA A 275 -13.68 12.14 2.44
N ALA A 276 -14.84 11.51 2.62
CA ALA A 276 -16.07 12.17 3.05
C ALA A 276 -15.94 12.75 4.46
N ASP A 277 -15.33 12.01 5.38
CA ASP A 277 -15.08 12.46 6.75
C ASP A 277 -14.15 13.70 6.78
N GLN A 278 -13.08 13.69 5.98
CA GLN A 278 -12.21 14.86 5.83
C GLN A 278 -12.97 16.09 5.31
N LEU A 279 -13.82 15.93 4.28
CA LEU A 279 -14.63 17.02 3.76
C LEU A 279 -15.62 17.56 4.80
N ILE A 280 -16.24 16.71 5.60
CA ILE A 280 -17.12 17.13 6.70
C ILE A 280 -16.35 17.92 7.75
N GLN A 281 -15.17 17.45 8.17
CA GLN A 281 -14.33 18.19 9.13
C GLN A 281 -13.95 19.59 8.60
N ILE A 282 -13.67 19.73 7.30
CA ILE A 282 -13.44 21.04 6.67
C ILE A 282 -14.70 21.92 6.74
N ILE A 283 -15.86 21.36 6.41
CA ILE A 283 -17.16 22.05 6.43
C ILE A 283 -17.46 22.57 7.84
N GLU A 284 -17.32 21.72 8.86
CA GLU A 284 -17.56 22.08 10.26
C GLU A 284 -16.64 23.21 10.73
N ARG A 285 -15.34 23.13 10.39
CA ARG A 285 -14.38 24.17 10.74
C ARG A 285 -14.71 25.50 10.07
N ARG A 286 -14.93 25.49 8.74
CA ARG A 286 -15.26 26.70 7.96
C ARG A 286 -16.58 27.32 8.40
N ARG A 287 -17.57 26.50 8.78
CA ARG A 287 -18.82 26.97 9.39
C ARG A 287 -18.56 27.71 10.69
N GLY A 288 -17.69 27.18 11.55
CA GLY A 288 -17.28 27.83 12.80
C GLY A 288 -16.56 29.16 12.59
N GLU A 289 -15.86 29.31 11.47
CA GLU A 289 -15.19 30.54 11.04
C GLU A 289 -16.14 31.55 10.35
N GLY A 290 -17.40 31.17 10.09
CA GLY A 290 -18.38 32.01 9.40
C GLY A 290 -18.16 32.13 7.89
N ALA A 291 -17.40 31.21 7.29
CA ALA A 291 -17.16 31.20 5.85
C ALA A 291 -18.38 30.68 5.07
N GLU A 292 -18.53 31.16 3.83
CA GLU A 292 -19.54 30.64 2.90
C GLU A 292 -19.16 29.21 2.46
N LEU A 293 -20.11 28.28 2.59
CA LEU A 293 -19.91 26.88 2.30
C LEU A 293 -20.38 26.57 0.88
N GLY A 294 -19.45 26.14 0.01
CA GLY A 294 -19.80 25.64 -1.32
C GLY A 294 -20.28 24.17 -1.31
N VAL A 295 -20.06 23.46 -0.21
CA VAL A 295 -20.45 22.05 0.01
C VAL A 295 -20.99 21.90 1.42
N THR A 296 -22.02 21.08 1.58
CA THR A 296 -22.67 20.74 2.85
C THR A 296 -22.66 19.23 3.07
N GLU A 297 -22.99 18.80 4.29
CA GLU A 297 -23.13 17.39 4.65
C GLU A 297 -24.23 16.68 3.84
N ASP A 298 -25.21 17.43 3.35
CA ASP A 298 -26.33 16.93 2.55
C ASP A 298 -26.05 17.01 1.03
N THR A 299 -24.87 17.50 0.63
CA THR A 299 -24.47 17.55 -0.78
C THR A 299 -24.41 16.14 -1.34
N VAL A 300 -25.09 15.93 -2.47
CA VAL A 300 -25.12 14.64 -3.16
C VAL A 300 -23.77 14.35 -3.79
N CYS A 301 -23.25 13.18 -3.48
CA CYS A 301 -21.96 12.68 -3.96
C CYS A 301 -22.12 11.26 -4.50
N VAL A 302 -21.12 10.81 -5.26
CA VAL A 302 -21.04 9.44 -5.74
C VAL A 302 -19.71 8.84 -5.32
N GLY A 303 -19.76 7.80 -4.49
CA GLY A 303 -18.62 6.96 -4.20
C GLY A 303 -18.48 5.89 -5.29
N VAL A 304 -17.28 5.73 -5.84
CA VAL A 304 -16.97 4.64 -6.76
C VAL A 304 -15.78 3.84 -6.26
N ALA A 305 -15.82 2.53 -6.41
CA ALA A 305 -14.73 1.63 -6.06
C ALA A 305 -14.53 0.56 -7.13
N ARG A 306 -13.27 0.19 -7.36
CA ARG A 306 -12.83 -0.85 -8.31
C ARG A 306 -13.43 -0.66 -9.71
N LEU A 307 -13.40 0.59 -10.16
CA LEU A 307 -14.00 1.00 -11.43
C LEU A 307 -13.43 0.18 -12.60
N GLY A 308 -14.30 -0.49 -13.35
CA GLY A 308 -13.92 -1.37 -14.46
C GLY A 308 -13.67 -2.84 -14.08
N ALA A 309 -13.71 -3.19 -12.79
CA ALA A 309 -13.69 -4.59 -12.34
C ALA A 309 -15.09 -5.21 -12.34
N GLU A 310 -15.18 -6.54 -12.34
CA GLU A 310 -16.46 -7.26 -12.25
C GLU A 310 -17.22 -6.96 -10.95
N ASP A 311 -16.49 -6.72 -9.87
CA ASP A 311 -17.01 -6.40 -8.54
C ASP A 311 -16.99 -4.89 -8.25
N GLN A 312 -17.04 -4.05 -9.30
CA GLN A 312 -17.13 -2.60 -9.15
C GLN A 312 -18.33 -2.18 -8.29
N MET A 313 -18.15 -1.12 -7.50
CA MET A 313 -19.20 -0.58 -6.64
C MET A 313 -19.39 0.89 -6.92
N ILE A 314 -20.65 1.29 -7.12
CA ILE A 314 -21.08 2.68 -7.28
C ILE A 314 -22.14 2.93 -6.23
N ARG A 315 -22.05 4.05 -5.52
CA ARG A 315 -23.04 4.45 -4.53
C ARG A 315 -23.28 5.95 -4.56
N THR A 316 -24.51 6.33 -4.82
CA THR A 316 -25.00 7.70 -4.70
C THR A 316 -25.49 7.93 -3.28
N ALA A 317 -24.91 8.89 -2.57
CA ALA A 317 -25.31 9.19 -1.21
C ALA A 317 -25.01 10.66 -0.87
N THR A 318 -25.59 11.19 0.21
CA THR A 318 -25.12 12.47 0.74
C THR A 318 -23.70 12.32 1.31
N LEU A 319 -22.96 13.42 1.39
CA LEU A 319 -21.62 13.43 1.97
C LEU A 319 -21.62 12.82 3.39
N ARG A 320 -22.65 13.10 4.19
CA ARG A 320 -22.88 12.50 5.52
C ARG A 320 -23.00 10.98 5.47
N GLN A 321 -23.79 10.46 4.53
CA GLN A 321 -24.01 9.02 4.40
C GLN A 321 -22.75 8.29 3.95
N LEU A 322 -21.92 8.93 3.10
CA LEU A 322 -20.68 8.33 2.60
C LEU A 322 -19.65 8.04 3.71
N VAL A 323 -19.65 8.78 4.83
CA VAL A 323 -18.77 8.52 5.98
C VAL A 323 -18.94 7.11 6.55
N SER A 324 -20.17 6.59 6.52
CA SER A 324 -20.50 5.23 7.00
C SER A 324 -20.62 4.20 5.87
N CYS A 325 -20.37 4.58 4.62
CA CYS A 325 -20.57 3.71 3.47
C CYS A 325 -19.35 2.80 3.25
N ASP A 326 -19.60 1.48 3.24
CA ASP A 326 -18.58 0.49 2.85
C ASP A 326 -18.73 0.13 1.37
N LEU A 327 -17.69 0.45 0.59
CA LEU A 327 -17.60 0.12 -0.83
C LEU A 327 -16.67 -1.06 -1.11
N GLY A 328 -16.13 -1.72 -0.07
CA GLY A 328 -15.20 -2.83 -0.17
C GLY A 328 -13.74 -2.39 -0.37
N GLY A 329 -12.99 -3.18 -1.13
CA GLY A 329 -11.55 -2.98 -1.34
C GLY A 329 -11.18 -1.83 -2.28
N PRO A 330 -9.92 -1.38 -2.26
CA PRO A 330 -9.39 -0.35 -3.17
C PRO A 330 -9.45 -0.78 -4.65
N LEU A 331 -9.37 0.11 -5.62
CA LEU A 331 -9.18 1.57 -5.53
C LEU A 331 -10.49 2.35 -5.49
N HIS A 332 -10.52 3.47 -4.76
CA HIS A 332 -11.71 4.29 -4.59
C HIS A 332 -11.55 5.67 -5.28
N SER A 333 -12.66 6.26 -5.69
CA SER A 333 -12.74 7.67 -6.08
C SER A 333 -14.07 8.26 -5.59
N LEU A 334 -14.09 9.57 -5.38
CA LEU A 334 -15.28 10.31 -4.96
C LEU A 334 -15.67 11.29 -6.07
N VAL A 335 -16.95 11.43 -6.33
CA VAL A 335 -17.47 12.50 -7.19
C VAL A 335 -18.37 13.41 -6.37
N VAL A 336 -18.05 14.71 -6.33
CA VAL A 336 -18.94 15.73 -5.76
C VAL A 336 -19.77 16.29 -6.89
N THR A 337 -21.10 16.21 -6.79
CA THR A 337 -21.97 16.66 -7.87
C THR A 337 -21.98 18.19 -8.02
N GLY A 338 -22.25 18.68 -9.22
CA GLY A 338 -22.52 20.09 -9.53
C GLY A 338 -24.03 20.30 -9.71
N ARG A 339 -24.41 20.92 -10.82
CA ARG A 339 -25.79 20.93 -11.31
C ARG A 339 -26.09 19.61 -11.99
N LEU A 340 -27.30 19.10 -11.79
CA LEU A 340 -27.71 17.78 -12.30
C LEU A 340 -28.82 17.94 -13.34
N HIS A 341 -28.63 17.32 -14.50
CA HIS A 341 -29.69 17.15 -15.49
C HIS A 341 -30.70 16.08 -15.01
N PRO A 342 -32.01 16.15 -15.35
CA PRO A 342 -33.00 15.14 -14.96
C PRO A 342 -32.56 13.70 -15.26
N LEU A 343 -31.92 13.48 -16.41
CA LEU A 343 -31.38 12.16 -16.78
C LEU A 343 -30.26 11.69 -15.85
N GLU A 344 -29.40 12.60 -15.39
CA GLU A 344 -28.35 12.27 -14.42
C GLU A 344 -28.99 11.89 -13.08
N VAL A 345 -30.02 12.62 -12.64
CA VAL A 345 -30.78 12.28 -11.42
C VAL A 345 -31.39 10.88 -11.53
N ASP A 346 -32.02 10.56 -12.67
CA ASP A 346 -32.59 9.23 -12.89
C ASP A 346 -31.53 8.13 -12.88
N MET A 347 -30.34 8.39 -13.42
CA MET A 347 -29.23 7.44 -13.39
C MET A 347 -28.63 7.29 -11.99
N LEU A 348 -28.53 8.38 -11.23
CA LEU A 348 -28.05 8.36 -9.84
C LEU A 348 -28.95 7.53 -8.92
N ARG A 349 -30.27 7.49 -9.18
CA ARG A 349 -31.23 6.65 -8.44
C ARG A 349 -30.97 5.16 -8.54
N VAL A 350 -30.30 4.69 -9.60
CA VAL A 350 -29.99 3.26 -9.79
C VAL A 350 -29.15 2.72 -8.62
N ASN A 351 -28.29 3.57 -8.06
CA ASN A 351 -27.36 3.20 -6.99
C ASN A 351 -27.52 4.09 -5.74
N GLU A 352 -28.73 4.58 -5.44
CA GLU A 352 -28.94 5.50 -4.32
C GLU A 352 -29.00 4.80 -2.95
N GLU A 353 -28.39 5.44 -1.95
CA GLU A 353 -28.72 5.20 -0.55
C GLU A 353 -30.12 5.75 -0.23
N PRO A 354 -30.85 5.14 0.72
CA PRO A 354 -32.17 5.63 1.12
C PRO A 354 -32.12 7.12 1.50
N ASN A 355 -33.00 7.91 0.89
CA ASN A 355 -33.12 9.35 1.07
C ASN A 355 -31.89 10.18 0.64
N ALA A 356 -30.98 9.63 -0.17
CA ALA A 356 -29.82 10.39 -0.65
C ALA A 356 -30.21 11.62 -1.50
N LEU A 357 -31.26 11.47 -2.31
CA LEU A 357 -31.68 12.49 -3.28
C LEU A 357 -32.84 13.37 -2.83
N THR A 358 -33.33 13.22 -1.59
CA THR A 358 -34.48 13.99 -1.07
C THR A 358 -34.20 15.48 -0.92
N HIS A 359 -32.93 15.85 -0.78
CA HIS A 359 -32.47 17.24 -0.66
C HIS A 359 -32.30 17.94 -2.02
N LEU A 360 -32.46 17.21 -3.13
CA LEU A 360 -32.44 17.82 -4.45
C LEU A 360 -33.65 18.72 -4.66
N HIS A 361 -33.40 19.96 -5.08
CA HIS A 361 -34.43 20.90 -5.50
C HIS A 361 -34.19 21.32 -6.95
N MET A 362 -35.29 21.53 -7.68
CA MET A 362 -35.23 22.07 -9.03
C MET A 362 -34.94 23.57 -8.97
N VAL A 363 -33.88 23.99 -9.65
CA VAL A 363 -33.54 25.42 -9.82
C VAL A 363 -34.27 25.99 -11.04
N ASP A 364 -34.43 25.18 -12.08
CA ASP A 364 -35.21 25.48 -13.28
C ASP A 364 -35.84 24.20 -13.84
N SER A 365 -36.52 24.28 -15.00
CA SER A 365 -37.20 23.15 -15.63
C SER A 365 -36.30 21.97 -16.03
N SER A 366 -34.99 22.14 -15.99
CA SER A 366 -33.98 21.20 -16.51
C SER A 366 -32.77 21.00 -15.58
N THR A 367 -32.79 21.57 -14.38
CA THR A 367 -31.62 21.60 -13.49
C THR A 367 -31.99 21.32 -12.04
N TYR A 368 -31.31 20.34 -11.43
CA TYR A 368 -31.37 20.03 -10.01
C TYR A 368 -30.07 20.44 -9.30
N CYS A 369 -30.20 20.87 -8.05
CA CYS A 369 -29.09 21.11 -7.13
C CYS A 369 -29.38 20.49 -5.76
N SER A 370 -28.35 19.98 -5.09
CA SER A 370 -28.39 19.55 -3.68
C SER A 370 -27.98 20.66 -2.73
#